data_AF-A0A9W9JI03-F1
#
_entry.id   AF-A0A9W9JI03-F1
#
_cell.length_a   1.000
_cell.length_b   1.000
_cell.length_c   1.000
_cell.angle_alpha   90.00
_cell.angle_beta   90.00
_cell.angle_gamma   90.00
#
_symmetry.space_group_name_H-M   'P 1'
#
loop_
_entity.id
_entity.type
_entity.pdbx_description
1 polymer ?
#
loop_
_entity_poly.entity_id
_entity_poly.type
_entity_poly.pdbx_seq_one_letter_code
_entity_poly.pdbx_strand_id
1 'polypeptide(L)'
;MDGASEEKKERARIKTAINQHVRRVRKMQNRTRIGSLPQADNETQPSSNSDVNASTAFDTEDDSNLLPSASLEILDRPSSQDGIFDPQAASLLMHYFDQVFAWQFPYFRSTSRLGNRGWLLYLLMKRGPLYHAVLSLSSLHQSAILRSEEEYQQKEKALEHHSRALREFCKFMGEERGRLLDDNARLAEFLACSLILISCEVFRGAGHDWLLHLDAVICVIHSLSPKTIFDARYTSQKESPISSQDRPQKGLEFLLATMVSLDLFACLSTGRIPRLPYQQWLYTPEVQIADLLSCENWVMIIIGDLACFGEWKEVQEKEGILSISELARRGAEIKDRLTTGIEKLDLTRDIKSLLSHWLGVGTLRVGMYGAAA
;
A
#
# COMPACT_ATOMS: atom_id res chain seq x y z
N MET A 1 29.76 -37.04 8.23
CA MET A 1 28.52 -36.46 7.69
C MET A 1 27.54 -36.29 8.85
N ASP A 2 27.46 -35.08 9.36
CA ASP A 2 26.85 -34.67 10.65
C ASP A 2 25.85 -33.50 10.48
N GLY A 3 25.42 -33.22 9.25
CA GLY A 3 24.52 -32.10 8.92
C GLY A 3 23.18 -32.10 9.68
N ALA A 4 22.69 -33.27 10.09
CA ALA A 4 21.45 -33.38 10.86
C ALA A 4 21.57 -32.84 12.31
N SER A 5 22.79 -32.79 12.87
CA SER A 5 23.05 -32.25 14.21
C SER A 5 23.08 -30.72 14.19
N GLU A 6 23.77 -30.15 13.20
CA GLU A 6 23.88 -28.69 13.04
C GLU A 6 22.54 -28.06 12.62
N GLU A 7 21.75 -28.74 11.78
CA GLU A 7 20.40 -28.26 11.42
C GLU A 7 19.45 -28.20 12.62
N LYS A 8 19.51 -29.20 13.52
CA LYS A 8 18.72 -29.20 14.77
C LYS A 8 19.15 -28.07 15.71
N LYS A 9 20.45 -27.79 15.78
CA LYS A 9 21.01 -26.73 16.61
C LYS A 9 20.60 -25.35 16.11
N GLU A 10 20.65 -25.12 14.79
CA GLU A 10 20.26 -23.84 14.20
C GLU A 10 18.74 -23.62 14.30
N ARG A 11 17.93 -24.67 14.11
CA ARG A 11 16.47 -24.60 14.33
C ARG A 11 16.13 -24.29 15.79
N ALA A 12 16.86 -24.84 16.75
CA ALA A 12 16.69 -24.53 18.17
C ALA A 12 17.07 -23.08 18.50
N ARG A 13 18.13 -22.57 17.86
CA ARG A 13 18.57 -21.18 17.99
C ARG A 13 17.52 -20.20 17.46
N ILE A 14 17.00 -20.44 16.25
CA ILE A 14 15.95 -19.62 15.63
C ILE A 14 14.68 -19.65 16.47
N LYS A 15 14.25 -20.83 16.94
CA LYS A 15 13.07 -20.96 17.81
C LYS A 15 13.23 -20.19 19.13
N THR A 16 14.43 -20.19 19.70
CA THR A 16 14.73 -19.44 20.93
C THR A 16 14.73 -17.93 20.67
N ALA A 17 15.29 -17.49 19.55
CA ALA A 17 15.29 -16.08 19.15
C ALA A 17 13.86 -15.55 18.93
N ILE A 18 13.02 -16.32 18.24
CA ILE A 18 11.61 -15.98 18.02
C ILE A 18 10.86 -15.89 19.35
N ASN A 19 11.03 -16.87 20.23
CA ASN A 19 10.37 -16.87 21.55
C ASN A 19 10.81 -15.67 22.41
N GLN A 20 12.08 -15.28 22.36
CA GLN A 20 12.56 -14.08 23.06
C GLN A 20 12.01 -12.80 22.44
N HIS A 21 11.88 -12.73 21.11
CA HIS A 21 11.30 -11.59 20.41
C HIS A 21 9.82 -11.43 20.78
N VAL A 22 9.03 -12.51 20.71
CA VAL A 22 7.60 -12.52 21.10
C VAL A 22 7.42 -12.13 22.57
N ARG A 23 8.28 -12.61 23.48
CA ARG A 23 8.25 -12.22 24.90
C ARG A 23 8.58 -10.73 25.09
N ARG A 24 9.54 -10.18 24.34
CA ARG A 24 9.87 -8.74 24.37
C ARG A 24 8.71 -7.89 23.87
N VAL A 25 8.08 -8.27 22.76
CA VAL A 25 6.91 -7.59 22.19
C VAL A 25 5.74 -7.59 23.19
N ARG A 26 5.43 -8.74 23.81
CA ARG A 26 4.38 -8.80 24.85
C ARG A 26 4.70 -7.96 26.08
N LYS A 27 5.97 -7.88 26.50
CA LYS A 27 6.40 -7.05 27.64
C LYS A 27 6.32 -5.55 27.33
N MET A 28 6.57 -5.14 26.08
CA MET A 28 6.33 -3.77 25.63
C MET A 28 4.83 -3.45 25.64
N GLN A 29 3.99 -4.33 25.06
CA GLN A 29 2.54 -4.14 25.04
C GLN A 29 1.92 -4.04 26.44
N ASN A 30 2.37 -4.86 27.39
CA ASN A 30 1.90 -4.78 28.78
C ASN A 30 2.37 -3.50 29.50
N ARG A 31 3.54 -2.95 29.17
CA ARG A 31 3.99 -1.66 29.72
C ARG A 31 3.15 -0.48 29.20
N THR A 32 2.78 -0.51 27.92
CA THR A 32 1.88 0.48 27.32
C THR A 32 0.48 0.42 27.94
N ARG A 33 -0.02 -0.78 28.26
CA ARG A 33 -1.32 -0.97 28.95
C ARG A 33 -1.34 -0.48 30.40
N ILE A 34 -0.24 -0.63 31.15
CA ILE A 34 -0.15 -0.20 32.55
C ILE A 34 0.04 1.32 32.67
N GLY A 35 0.60 1.99 31.65
CA GLY A 35 0.65 3.45 31.55
C GLY A 35 -0.70 4.11 31.25
N SER A 36 -1.76 3.32 31.06
CA SER A 36 -3.11 3.77 30.69
C SER A 36 -4.14 3.13 31.63
N LEU A 37 -4.09 3.48 32.92
CA LEU A 37 -5.24 3.33 33.81
C LEU A 37 -5.88 4.71 34.07
N PRO A 38 -7.21 4.84 34.03
CA PRO A 38 -7.90 6.09 34.34
C PRO A 38 -7.88 6.34 35.85
N GLN A 39 -7.61 7.59 36.23
CA GLN A 39 -7.86 8.11 37.57
C GLN A 39 -9.37 8.03 37.84
N ALA A 40 -9.73 7.40 38.95
CA ALA A 40 -11.12 7.18 39.35
C ALA A 40 -11.79 8.50 39.76
N ASP A 41 -12.84 8.89 39.05
CA ASP A 41 -13.81 9.89 39.50
C ASP A 41 -14.83 9.20 40.42
N ASN A 42 -14.85 9.60 41.69
CA ASN A 42 -15.93 9.29 42.60
C ASN A 42 -17.05 10.31 42.40
N GLU A 43 -18.24 9.78 42.14
CA GLU A 43 -19.53 10.46 42.07
C GLU A 43 -19.84 11.27 43.34
N THR A 44 -20.45 12.45 43.20
CA THR A 44 -21.67 12.76 43.95
C THR A 44 -22.51 13.79 43.18
N GLN A 45 -23.79 13.46 43.03
CA GLN A 45 -24.82 14.18 42.29
C GLN A 45 -25.57 15.21 43.21
N PRO A 46 -26.66 15.89 42.80
CA PRO A 46 -26.79 17.34 42.80
C PRO A 46 -27.80 17.91 43.83
N SER A 47 -27.93 19.23 43.95
CA SER A 47 -29.21 19.97 43.86
C SER A 47 -29.22 21.35 44.56
N SER A 48 -30.04 22.23 43.99
CA SER A 48 -30.87 23.28 44.63
C SER A 48 -30.29 24.70 44.77
N ASN A 49 -30.96 25.63 44.06
CA ASN A 49 -31.58 26.90 44.52
C ASN A 49 -30.75 27.82 45.45
N SER A 50 -30.78 29.14 45.40
CA SER A 50 -31.56 30.20 44.76
C SER A 50 -30.93 31.53 45.23
N ASP A 51 -31.46 32.65 44.76
CA ASP A 51 -31.41 33.99 45.38
C ASP A 51 -30.21 34.89 45.00
N VAL A 52 -30.37 35.92 44.15
CA VAL A 52 -31.16 37.19 44.27
C VAL A 52 -30.31 38.31 44.87
N ASN A 53 -30.10 39.35 44.04
CA ASN A 53 -29.92 40.79 44.33
C ASN A 53 -28.78 41.23 45.27
N ALA A 54 -28.24 42.44 45.21
CA ALA A 54 -28.27 43.59 44.31
C ALA A 54 -27.30 44.63 44.90
N SER A 55 -26.77 45.54 44.07
CA SER A 55 -26.34 46.91 44.43
C SER A 55 -25.16 47.03 45.41
N THR A 56 -24.25 48.02 45.36
CA THR A 56 -24.33 49.43 44.95
C THR A 56 -22.91 50.01 44.90
N ALA A 57 -22.80 51.19 44.29
CA ALA A 57 -21.62 51.96 43.87
C ALA A 57 -20.80 52.68 44.97
N PHE A 58 -19.82 53.48 44.47
CA PHE A 58 -18.90 54.50 45.07
C PHE A 58 -17.47 54.02 45.36
N ASP A 59 -16.38 54.76 45.12
CA ASP A 59 -15.99 55.85 44.20
C ASP A 59 -14.48 56.11 44.46
N THR A 60 -13.85 56.90 43.57
CA THR A 60 -12.62 57.72 43.76
C THR A 60 -11.20 57.10 43.72
N GLU A 61 -10.51 57.41 42.59
CA GLU A 61 -9.20 58.11 42.44
C GLU A 61 -7.96 57.69 43.28
N ASP A 62 -6.85 57.31 42.65
CA ASP A 62 -5.77 58.23 42.20
C ASP A 62 -4.44 57.50 41.81
N ASP A 63 -3.75 58.09 40.85
CA ASP A 63 -2.39 57.97 40.29
C ASP A 63 -1.39 56.89 40.75
N SER A 64 -0.76 56.20 39.78
CA SER A 64 0.55 56.62 39.23
C SER A 64 1.16 55.64 38.21
N ASN A 65 1.66 56.23 37.13
CA ASN A 65 2.33 55.64 35.97
C ASN A 65 3.62 54.87 36.30
N LEU A 66 3.94 53.82 35.50
CA LEU A 66 5.13 53.74 34.60
C LEU A 66 5.38 52.30 34.12
N LEU A 67 5.04 52.03 32.85
CA LEU A 67 5.67 51.04 31.98
C LEU A 67 6.13 51.76 30.72
N PRO A 68 7.22 51.30 30.08
CA PRO A 68 7.16 51.13 28.64
C PRO A 68 7.62 49.71 28.25
N SER A 69 6.68 48.93 27.72
CA SER A 69 7.00 47.78 26.86
C SER A 69 7.30 48.33 25.46
N ALA A 70 8.50 48.03 24.95
CA ALA A 70 8.88 48.37 23.59
C ALA A 70 8.12 47.49 22.59
N SER A 71 7.17 48.10 21.90
CA SER A 71 6.63 47.60 20.64
C SER A 71 7.67 47.77 19.53
N LEU A 72 7.99 46.70 18.82
CA LEU A 72 8.45 46.79 17.43
C LEU A 72 7.54 45.90 16.59
N GLU A 73 6.64 46.57 15.89
CA GLU A 73 5.81 46.02 14.83
C GLU A 73 6.69 45.57 13.66
N ILE A 74 6.53 44.29 13.33
CA ILE A 74 6.25 43.76 11.98
C ILE A 74 6.64 44.69 10.82
N LEU A 75 7.65 44.27 10.06
CA LEU A 75 7.58 44.36 8.60
C LEU A 75 7.75 42.94 8.04
N ASP A 76 6.62 42.24 7.96
CA ASP A 76 6.50 40.92 7.34
C ASP A 76 6.75 41.10 5.83
N ARG A 77 7.99 40.84 5.43
CA ARG A 77 8.36 40.74 4.03
C ARG A 77 7.83 39.38 3.56
N PRO A 78 6.96 39.29 2.54
CA PRO A 78 6.55 38.00 2.01
C PRO A 78 7.79 37.33 1.43
N SER A 79 8.35 36.36 2.14
CA SER A 79 9.38 35.51 1.59
C SER A 79 8.73 34.71 0.49
N SER A 80 9.00 35.08 -0.76
CA SER A 80 8.68 34.33 -1.96
C SER A 80 9.35 32.95 -1.89
N GLN A 81 8.71 32.00 -1.19
CA GLN A 81 8.97 30.56 -1.31
C GLN A 81 8.11 30.02 -2.46
N ASP A 82 8.44 30.43 -3.69
CA ASP A 82 7.84 29.89 -4.93
C ASP A 82 8.47 28.53 -5.30
N GLY A 83 8.40 27.57 -4.37
CA GLY A 83 8.74 26.17 -4.61
C GLY A 83 7.48 25.32 -4.80
N ILE A 84 7.47 24.43 -5.81
CA ILE A 84 6.37 23.47 -6.01
C ILE A 84 6.27 22.47 -4.85
N PHE A 85 7.28 22.34 -3.99
CA PHE A 85 7.18 21.58 -2.75
C PHE A 85 7.97 22.26 -1.64
N ASP A 86 7.49 22.13 -0.40
CA ASP A 86 8.29 22.40 0.79
C ASP A 86 9.53 21.47 0.82
N PRO A 87 10.73 21.92 1.23
CA PRO A 87 11.95 21.11 1.18
C PRO A 87 11.85 19.77 1.92
N GLN A 88 11.17 19.72 3.06
CA GLN A 88 11.00 18.48 3.82
C GLN A 88 10.07 17.52 3.07
N ALA A 89 8.99 18.05 2.49
CA ALA A 89 8.09 17.25 1.68
C ALA A 89 8.77 16.71 0.41
N ALA A 90 9.59 17.53 -0.27
CA ALA A 90 10.37 17.09 -1.42
C ALA A 90 11.32 15.94 -1.07
N SER A 91 12.01 16.02 0.08
CA SER A 91 12.87 14.96 0.59
C SER A 91 12.10 13.65 0.85
N LEU A 92 10.93 13.73 1.49
CA LEU A 92 10.07 12.57 1.74
C LEU A 92 9.51 11.96 0.44
N LEU A 93 9.14 12.77 -0.55
CA LEU A 93 8.70 12.28 -1.86
C LEU A 93 9.84 11.55 -2.59
N MET A 94 11.05 12.11 -2.57
CA MET A 94 12.21 11.42 -3.16
C MET A 94 12.51 10.12 -2.43
N HIS A 95 12.46 10.13 -1.10
CA HIS A 95 12.58 8.92 -0.29
C HIS A 95 11.54 7.86 -0.65
N TYR A 96 10.30 8.27 -0.94
CA TYR A 96 9.29 7.35 -1.45
C TYR A 96 9.72 6.70 -2.77
N PHE A 97 10.06 7.50 -3.78
CA PHE A 97 10.37 7.00 -5.11
C PHE A 97 11.64 6.14 -5.15
N ASP A 98 12.65 6.49 -4.35
CA ASP A 98 13.95 5.84 -4.38
C ASP A 98 13.96 4.56 -3.54
N GLN A 99 13.29 4.56 -2.39
CA GLN A 99 13.39 3.47 -1.41
C GLN A 99 12.06 2.74 -1.22
N VAL A 100 11.00 3.46 -0.81
CA VAL A 100 9.74 2.83 -0.40
C VAL A 100 9.04 2.15 -1.57
N PHE A 101 9.00 2.78 -2.73
CA PHE A 101 8.40 2.20 -3.93
C PHE A 101 9.14 0.94 -4.35
N ALA A 102 10.48 0.95 -4.34
CA ALA A 102 11.28 -0.23 -4.66
C ALA A 102 11.08 -1.36 -3.64
N TRP A 103 10.82 -1.02 -2.38
CA TRP A 103 10.47 -1.99 -1.36
C TRP A 103 9.08 -2.60 -1.57
N GLN A 104 8.07 -1.79 -1.93
CA GLN A 104 6.72 -2.26 -2.23
C GLN A 104 6.66 -3.08 -3.54
N PHE A 105 7.44 -2.70 -4.55
CA PHE A 105 7.42 -3.26 -5.90
C PHE A 105 8.83 -3.58 -6.41
N PRO A 106 9.52 -4.56 -5.81
CA PRO A 106 10.94 -4.83 -6.09
C PRO A 106 11.21 -5.30 -7.52
N TYR A 107 10.20 -5.81 -8.21
CA TYR A 107 10.32 -6.31 -9.57
C TYR A 107 9.87 -5.32 -10.65
N PHE A 108 9.33 -4.17 -10.26
CA PHE A 108 8.86 -3.16 -11.19
C PHE A 108 10.01 -2.44 -11.89
N ARG A 109 10.11 -2.62 -13.21
CA ARG A 109 11.17 -2.06 -14.06
C ARG A 109 10.64 -0.93 -14.94
N SER A 110 11.54 -0.06 -15.39
CA SER A 110 11.22 1.03 -16.34
C SER A 110 10.67 0.54 -17.68
N THR A 111 10.95 -0.71 -18.04
CA THR A 111 10.45 -1.38 -19.25
C THR A 111 9.14 -2.15 -19.03
N SER A 112 8.48 -1.98 -17.86
CA SER A 112 7.23 -2.65 -17.55
C SER A 112 6.12 -2.26 -18.55
N ARG A 113 5.24 -3.21 -18.84
CA ARG A 113 4.02 -3.01 -19.63
C ARG A 113 3.01 -2.10 -18.93
N LEU A 114 3.13 -1.98 -17.60
CA LEU A 114 2.35 -1.07 -16.75
C LEU A 114 2.90 0.36 -16.74
N GLY A 115 3.80 0.69 -17.67
CA GLY A 115 4.37 2.02 -17.83
C GLY A 115 5.46 2.34 -16.80
N ASN A 116 5.69 3.63 -16.56
CA ASN A 116 6.66 4.14 -15.58
C ASN A 116 5.96 4.81 -14.39
N ARG A 117 6.73 5.26 -13.39
CA ARG A 117 6.20 5.89 -12.16
C ARG A 117 5.70 7.33 -12.37
N GLY A 118 5.67 7.82 -13.61
CA GLY A 118 5.24 9.18 -13.94
C GLY A 118 3.76 9.43 -13.68
N TRP A 119 2.92 8.39 -13.73
CA TRP A 119 1.51 8.49 -13.31
C TRP A 119 1.40 8.84 -11.83
N LEU A 120 2.26 8.25 -10.99
CA LEU A 120 2.26 8.49 -9.55
C LEU A 120 2.70 9.92 -9.25
N LEU A 121 3.78 10.38 -9.89
CA LEU A 121 4.24 11.76 -9.76
C LEU A 121 3.14 12.74 -10.18
N TYR A 122 2.45 12.48 -11.30
CA TYR A 122 1.33 13.30 -11.76
C TYR A 122 0.21 13.41 -10.71
N LEU A 123 -0.17 12.31 -10.08
CA LEU A 123 -1.19 12.34 -9.01
C LEU A 123 -0.68 13.09 -7.77
N LEU A 124 0.58 12.93 -7.39
CA LEU A 124 1.19 13.63 -6.26
C LEU A 124 1.28 15.15 -6.46
N MET A 125 1.46 15.62 -7.70
CA MET A 125 1.47 17.05 -8.02
C MET A 125 0.14 17.75 -7.73
N LYS A 126 -0.99 17.02 -7.64
CA LYS A 126 -2.29 17.58 -7.25
C LYS A 126 -2.34 18.01 -5.77
N ARG A 127 -1.37 17.56 -4.95
CA ARG A 127 -1.28 17.83 -3.50
C ARG A 127 -2.56 17.46 -2.71
N GLY A 128 -3.27 16.42 -3.15
CA GLY A 128 -4.47 15.90 -2.50
C GLY A 128 -4.21 14.77 -1.47
N PRO A 129 -5.18 13.89 -1.19
CA PRO A 129 -5.06 12.89 -0.14
C PRO A 129 -3.90 11.90 -0.36
N LEU A 130 -3.64 11.53 -1.62
CA LEU A 130 -2.50 10.66 -1.98
C LEU A 130 -1.15 11.27 -1.58
N TYR A 131 -0.99 12.58 -1.77
CA TYR A 131 0.25 13.29 -1.42
C TYR A 131 0.55 13.13 0.07
N HIS A 132 -0.44 13.40 0.93
CA HIS A 132 -0.28 13.22 2.37
C HIS A 132 -0.09 11.74 2.77
N ALA A 133 -0.76 10.81 2.09
CA ALA A 133 -0.57 9.38 2.34
C ALA A 133 0.89 8.95 2.05
N VAL A 134 1.47 9.41 0.95
CA VAL A 134 2.86 9.11 0.58
C VAL A 134 3.86 9.73 1.57
N LEU A 135 3.63 10.98 2.01
CA LEU A 135 4.46 11.59 3.05
C LEU A 135 4.40 10.80 4.38
N SER A 136 3.21 10.32 4.74
CA SER A 136 3.00 9.45 5.90
C SER A 136 3.82 8.17 5.79
N LEU A 137 3.65 7.42 4.69
CA LEU A 137 4.34 6.13 4.51
C LEU A 137 5.86 6.30 4.47
N SER A 138 6.34 7.36 3.82
CA SER A 138 7.77 7.68 3.74
C SER A 138 8.35 8.00 5.10
N SER A 139 7.63 8.82 5.88
CA SER A 139 8.01 9.13 7.26
C SER A 139 8.05 7.88 8.12
N LEU A 140 7.01 7.05 8.01
CA LEU A 140 6.93 5.79 8.75
C LEU A 140 8.11 4.86 8.39
N HIS A 141 8.45 4.74 7.11
CA HIS A 141 9.59 3.95 6.66
C HIS A 141 10.92 4.51 7.17
N GLN A 142 11.14 5.82 7.13
CA GLN A 142 12.33 6.46 7.71
C GLN A 142 12.43 6.18 9.20
N SER A 143 11.32 6.25 9.94
CA SER A 143 11.31 5.97 11.38
C SER A 143 11.81 4.55 11.71
N ALA A 144 11.52 3.56 10.85
CA ALA A 144 11.98 2.19 11.05
C ALA A 144 13.47 1.96 10.77
N ILE A 145 14.10 2.87 10.00
CA ILE A 145 15.54 2.84 9.71
C ILE A 145 16.32 3.51 10.86
N LEU A 146 15.75 4.54 11.45
CA LEU A 146 16.34 5.31 12.55
C LEU A 146 16.27 4.53 13.88
N ARG A 147 17.21 4.78 14.80
CA ARG A 147 17.30 4.09 16.11
C ARG A 147 17.39 5.04 17.31
N SER A 148 16.96 6.28 17.15
CA SER A 148 17.18 7.37 18.12
C SER A 148 15.90 8.19 18.34
N GLU A 149 16.00 9.30 19.07
CA GLU A 149 14.92 10.28 19.29
C GLU A 149 14.23 10.73 17.98
N GLU A 150 14.98 10.73 16.87
CA GLU A 150 14.47 11.03 15.53
C GLU A 150 13.38 10.03 15.07
N GLU A 151 13.39 8.79 15.58
CA GLU A 151 12.35 7.79 15.33
C GLU A 151 10.99 8.27 15.84
N TYR A 152 10.94 8.83 17.06
CA TYR A 152 9.70 9.27 17.68
C TYR A 152 9.09 10.46 16.91
N GLN A 153 9.92 11.46 16.63
CA GLN A 153 9.50 12.62 15.83
C GLN A 153 9.02 12.22 14.44
N GLN A 154 9.68 11.24 13.80
CA GLN A 154 9.27 10.79 12.49
C GLN A 154 7.97 9.98 12.51
N LYS A 155 7.71 9.22 13.58
CA LYS A 155 6.41 8.57 13.80
C LYS A 155 5.29 9.56 14.03
N GLU A 156 5.54 10.63 14.78
CA GLU A 156 4.57 11.71 15.00
C GLU A 156 4.21 12.40 13.67
N LYS A 157 5.21 12.81 12.89
CA LYS A 157 5.00 13.35 11.53
C LYS A 157 4.24 12.39 10.62
N ALA A 158 4.56 11.09 10.68
CA ALA A 158 3.85 10.07 9.94
C ALA A 158 2.37 10.01 10.34
N LEU A 159 2.05 10.09 11.63
CA LEU A 159 0.68 10.14 12.14
C LEU A 159 -0.06 11.41 11.68
N GLU A 160 0.56 12.58 11.75
CA GLU A 160 -0.04 13.83 11.29
C GLU A 160 -0.41 13.78 9.80
N HIS A 161 0.54 13.35 8.96
CA HIS A 161 0.31 13.16 7.53
C HIS A 161 -0.76 12.11 7.26
N HIS A 162 -0.78 11.02 8.01
CA HIS A 162 -1.78 9.95 7.89
C HIS A 162 -3.19 10.46 8.22
N SER A 163 -3.36 11.16 9.35
CA SER A 163 -4.64 11.73 9.76
C SER A 163 -5.15 12.75 8.74
N ARG A 164 -4.24 13.57 8.18
CA ARG A 164 -4.59 14.51 7.12
C ARG A 164 -5.02 13.79 5.84
N ALA A 165 -4.27 12.77 5.43
CA ALA A 165 -4.60 11.95 4.26
C ALA A 165 -5.99 11.32 4.39
N LEU A 166 -6.29 10.68 5.53
CA LEU A 166 -7.60 10.09 5.79
C LEU A 166 -8.73 11.12 5.76
N ARG A 167 -8.54 12.29 6.39
CA ARG A 167 -9.56 13.35 6.39
C ARG A 167 -9.86 13.85 4.98
N GLU A 168 -8.83 14.14 4.20
CA GLU A 168 -9.00 14.58 2.81
C GLU A 168 -9.55 13.46 1.92
N PHE A 169 -9.16 12.21 2.16
CA PHE A 169 -9.66 11.05 1.43
C PHE A 169 -11.15 10.81 1.69
N CYS A 170 -11.59 10.91 2.95
CA CYS A 170 -13.01 10.84 3.30
C CYS A 170 -13.82 11.96 2.65
N LYS A 171 -13.28 13.18 2.59
CA LYS A 171 -13.92 14.31 1.89
C LYS A 171 -14.05 14.04 0.38
N PHE A 172 -12.94 13.60 -0.25
CA PHE A 172 -12.91 13.18 -1.65
C PHE A 172 -13.97 12.12 -1.95
N MET A 173 -14.12 11.11 -1.08
CA MET A 173 -15.13 10.07 -1.23
C MET A 173 -16.57 10.56 -1.00
N GLY A 174 -16.77 11.52 -0.09
CA GLY A 174 -18.09 12.05 0.26
C GLY A 174 -18.69 12.96 -0.81
N GLU A 175 -17.87 13.81 -1.43
CA GLU A 175 -18.31 14.77 -2.45
C GLU A 175 -18.54 14.11 -3.83
N GLU A 176 -17.94 12.95 -4.07
CA GLU A 176 -17.72 12.45 -5.43
C GLU A 176 -18.19 11.00 -5.67
N ARG A 177 -19.00 10.44 -4.75
CA ARG A 177 -19.45 9.03 -4.78
C ARG A 177 -20.08 8.61 -6.11
N GLY A 178 -20.74 9.53 -6.83
CA GLY A 178 -21.35 9.26 -8.14
C GLY A 178 -20.44 9.43 -9.35
N ARG A 179 -19.29 10.10 -9.23
CA ARG A 179 -18.37 10.42 -10.35
C ARG A 179 -17.09 9.59 -10.36
N LEU A 180 -16.82 8.86 -9.27
CA LEU A 180 -15.59 8.09 -9.11
C LEU A 180 -15.41 7.03 -10.20
N LEU A 181 -16.50 6.36 -10.59
CA LEU A 181 -16.49 5.27 -11.56
C LEU A 181 -16.53 5.77 -13.02
N ASP A 182 -16.84 7.05 -13.23
CA ASP A 182 -16.97 7.66 -14.56
C ASP A 182 -15.63 8.22 -15.08
N ASP A 183 -14.61 8.34 -14.23
CA ASP A 183 -13.31 8.92 -14.55
C ASP A 183 -12.16 8.04 -14.04
N ASN A 184 -11.46 7.41 -14.98
CA ASN A 184 -10.31 6.55 -14.72
C ASN A 184 -9.18 7.25 -13.95
N ALA A 185 -8.98 8.56 -14.13
CA ALA A 185 -7.95 9.29 -13.39
C ALA A 185 -8.33 9.49 -11.92
N ARG A 186 -9.63 9.66 -11.62
CA ARG A 186 -10.15 9.71 -10.24
C ARG A 186 -10.12 8.33 -9.59
N LEU A 187 -10.51 7.30 -10.33
CA LEU A 187 -10.39 5.92 -9.85
C LEU A 187 -8.93 5.56 -9.54
N ALA A 188 -7.98 5.98 -10.37
CA ALA A 188 -6.55 5.80 -10.11
C ALA A 188 -6.11 6.55 -8.83
N GLU A 189 -6.57 7.78 -8.61
CA GLU A 189 -6.26 8.53 -7.38
C GLU A 189 -6.83 7.85 -6.13
N PHE A 190 -8.06 7.35 -6.22
CA PHE A 190 -8.69 6.55 -5.17
C PHE A 190 -7.87 5.31 -4.82
N LEU A 191 -7.59 4.46 -5.82
CA LEU A 191 -6.86 3.21 -5.61
C LEU A 191 -5.43 3.45 -5.14
N ALA A 192 -4.75 4.48 -5.65
CA ALA A 192 -3.41 4.86 -5.20
C ALA A 192 -3.42 5.30 -3.73
N CYS A 193 -4.36 6.17 -3.34
CA CYS A 193 -4.45 6.61 -1.96
C CYS A 193 -4.77 5.44 -1.02
N SER A 194 -5.72 4.59 -1.39
CA SER A 194 -6.04 3.38 -0.64
C SER A 194 -4.85 2.43 -0.48
N LEU A 195 -4.09 2.19 -1.55
CA LEU A 195 -2.88 1.37 -1.52
C LEU A 195 -1.88 1.87 -0.46
N ILE A 196 -1.60 3.17 -0.47
CA ILE A 196 -0.62 3.77 0.44
C ILE A 196 -1.13 3.75 1.89
N LEU A 197 -2.44 3.98 2.11
CA LEU A 197 -3.05 3.89 3.44
C LEU A 197 -3.04 2.45 3.99
N ILE A 198 -3.41 1.46 3.17
CA ILE A 198 -3.29 0.03 3.50
C ILE A 198 -1.84 -0.29 3.87
N SER A 199 -0.88 0.21 3.09
CA SER A 199 0.54 0.00 3.35
C SER A 199 1.00 0.63 4.67
N CYS A 200 0.46 1.80 5.05
CA CYS A 200 0.74 2.39 6.37
C CYS A 200 0.27 1.47 7.51
N GLU A 201 -0.93 0.90 7.39
CA GLU A 201 -1.49 0.01 8.41
C GLU A 201 -0.70 -1.30 8.52
N VAL A 202 -0.37 -1.92 7.38
CA VAL A 202 0.49 -3.11 7.35
C VAL A 202 1.85 -2.82 7.98
N PHE A 203 2.46 -1.67 7.65
CA PHE A 203 3.79 -1.31 8.16
C PHE A 203 3.78 -1.02 9.68
N ARG A 204 2.69 -0.46 10.22
CA ARG A 204 2.49 -0.28 11.66
C ARG A 204 2.31 -1.60 12.42
N GLY A 205 2.21 -2.72 11.70
CA GLY A 205 1.89 -4.02 12.29
C GLY A 205 0.45 -4.11 12.77
N ALA A 206 -0.44 -3.29 12.21
CA ALA A 206 -1.87 -3.39 12.49
C ALA A 206 -2.34 -4.79 12.06
N GLY A 207 -2.97 -5.54 12.98
CA GLY A 207 -3.27 -6.95 12.75
C GLY A 207 -4.20 -7.18 11.57
N HIS A 208 -5.47 -6.77 11.73
CA HIS A 208 -6.51 -6.93 10.72
C HIS A 208 -7.11 -5.60 10.24
N ASP A 209 -6.63 -4.46 10.75
CA ASP A 209 -7.22 -3.15 10.40
C ASP A 209 -7.01 -2.78 8.92
N TRP A 210 -5.91 -3.25 8.33
CA TRP A 210 -5.65 -3.15 6.90
C TRP A 210 -6.68 -3.91 6.03
N LEU A 211 -7.30 -4.99 6.56
CA LEU A 211 -8.34 -5.74 5.84
C LEU A 211 -9.61 -4.92 5.71
N LEU A 212 -9.98 -4.11 6.71
CA LEU A 212 -11.17 -3.25 6.63
C LEU A 212 -11.03 -2.24 5.47
N HIS A 213 -9.85 -1.68 5.29
CA HIS A 213 -9.55 -0.79 4.18
C HIS A 213 -9.57 -1.53 2.84
N LEU A 214 -8.96 -2.71 2.76
CA LEU A 214 -9.00 -3.53 1.55
C LEU A 214 -10.44 -3.94 1.20
N ASP A 215 -11.23 -4.36 2.19
CA ASP A 215 -12.63 -4.76 2.03
C ASP A 215 -13.48 -3.62 1.47
N ALA A 216 -13.24 -2.38 1.91
CA ALA A 216 -13.92 -1.20 1.38
C ALA A 216 -13.55 -0.92 -0.09
N VAL A 217 -12.27 -1.07 -0.45
CA VAL A 217 -11.79 -0.91 -1.84
C VAL A 217 -12.38 -1.99 -2.74
N ILE A 218 -12.41 -3.23 -2.28
CA ILE A 218 -13.00 -4.37 -3.00
C ILE A 218 -14.47 -4.09 -3.34
N CYS A 219 -15.25 -3.54 -2.40
CA CYS A 219 -16.64 -3.17 -2.65
C CYS A 219 -16.79 -2.15 -3.80
N VAL A 220 -15.84 -1.23 -3.97
CA VAL A 220 -15.83 -0.31 -5.12
C VAL A 220 -15.47 -1.06 -6.40
N ILE A 221 -14.43 -1.89 -6.37
CA ILE A 221 -13.98 -2.65 -7.56
C ILE A 221 -15.05 -3.67 -8.02
N HIS A 222 -15.90 -4.19 -7.14
CA HIS A 222 -17.02 -5.06 -7.53
C HIS A 222 -18.02 -4.41 -8.48
N SER A 223 -18.15 -3.09 -8.44
CA SER A 223 -19.00 -2.36 -9.38
C SER A 223 -18.34 -2.17 -10.76
N LEU A 224 -17.08 -2.55 -10.89
CA LEU A 224 -16.29 -2.43 -12.12
C LEU A 224 -16.24 -3.78 -12.86
N SER A 225 -16.11 -3.70 -14.17
CA SER A 225 -15.74 -4.86 -14.98
C SER A 225 -14.49 -4.56 -15.80
N PRO A 226 -13.58 -5.54 -16.01
CA PRO A 226 -12.42 -5.33 -16.87
C PRO A 226 -12.81 -4.84 -18.26
N LYS A 227 -13.91 -5.35 -18.82
CA LYS A 227 -14.43 -4.90 -20.12
C LYS A 227 -14.81 -3.43 -20.10
N THR A 228 -15.55 -2.96 -19.10
CA THR A 228 -15.93 -1.53 -19.01
C THR A 228 -14.71 -0.62 -18.84
N ILE A 229 -13.70 -1.07 -18.10
CA ILE A 229 -12.48 -0.30 -17.85
C ILE A 229 -11.51 -0.31 -19.04
N PHE A 230 -11.41 -1.43 -19.77
CA PHE A 230 -10.39 -1.67 -20.79
C PHE A 230 -10.94 -1.83 -22.23
N ASP A 231 -12.26 -1.81 -22.46
CA ASP A 231 -12.83 -1.88 -23.82
C ASP A 231 -12.30 -0.72 -24.68
N ALA A 232 -11.65 -1.09 -25.77
CA ALA A 232 -10.70 -0.28 -26.56
C ALA A 232 -11.24 0.98 -27.29
N ARG A 233 -12.42 1.54 -26.99
CA ARG A 233 -13.05 2.61 -27.82
C ARG A 233 -13.92 3.66 -27.10
N TYR A 234 -13.59 4.09 -25.88
CA TYR A 234 -14.06 5.43 -25.46
C TYR A 234 -13.19 6.49 -26.15
N THR A 235 -13.55 6.83 -27.39
CA THR A 235 -13.12 8.01 -28.18
C THR A 235 -11.75 7.96 -28.91
N SER A 236 -11.65 7.15 -29.97
CA SER A 236 -11.02 7.67 -31.21
C SER A 236 -11.82 8.89 -31.67
N GLN A 237 -11.54 10.08 -31.14
CA GLN A 237 -11.82 11.39 -31.77
C GLN A 237 -11.22 12.54 -30.94
N LYS A 238 -9.91 12.57 -30.85
CA LYS A 238 -9.09 13.78 -31.06
C LYS A 238 -7.63 13.33 -31.00
N GLU A 239 -7.13 12.94 -32.16
CA GLU A 239 -5.70 12.83 -32.36
C GLU A 239 -5.03 14.13 -31.91
N SER A 240 -4.21 14.02 -30.87
CA SER A 240 -3.15 14.98 -30.59
C SER A 240 -1.92 14.16 -30.25
N PRO A 241 -0.83 14.28 -31.01
CA PRO A 241 0.32 13.40 -30.91
C PRO A 241 1.27 13.87 -29.80
N ILE A 242 0.84 13.88 -28.53
CA ILE A 242 1.77 13.99 -27.39
C ILE A 242 1.23 13.20 -26.18
N SER A 243 1.70 11.96 -26.00
CA SER A 243 2.19 11.27 -24.77
C SER A 243 1.53 11.45 -23.37
N SER A 244 0.48 12.23 -23.16
CA SER A 244 -0.05 12.54 -21.81
C SER A 244 -1.24 11.66 -21.39
N GLN A 245 -2.02 11.16 -22.34
CA GLN A 245 -3.26 10.42 -22.09
C GLN A 245 -3.03 8.96 -21.65
N ASP A 246 -1.86 8.39 -21.97
CA ASP A 246 -1.49 7.01 -21.62
C ASP A 246 -1.13 6.87 -20.13
N ARG A 247 -0.72 7.97 -19.46
CA ARG A 247 -0.22 7.92 -18.08
C ARG A 247 -1.29 7.54 -17.04
N PRO A 248 -2.49 8.15 -16.99
CA PRO A 248 -3.52 7.77 -16.02
C PRO A 248 -4.01 6.33 -16.22
N GLN A 249 -4.07 5.86 -17.47
CA GLN A 249 -4.51 4.51 -17.79
C GLN A 249 -3.50 3.46 -17.33
N LYS A 250 -2.20 3.66 -17.59
CA LYS A 250 -1.15 2.76 -17.10
C LYS A 250 -1.05 2.73 -15.57
N GLY A 251 -1.25 3.88 -14.93
CA GLY A 251 -1.38 3.95 -13.48
C GLY A 251 -2.58 3.15 -12.95
N LEU A 252 -3.73 3.24 -13.62
CA LEU A 252 -4.91 2.46 -13.25
C LEU A 252 -4.70 0.95 -13.42
N GLU A 253 -4.09 0.52 -14.53
CA GLU A 253 -3.70 -0.88 -14.76
C GLU A 253 -2.80 -1.40 -13.63
N PHE A 254 -1.76 -0.63 -13.27
CA PHE A 254 -0.86 -0.93 -12.16
C PHE A 254 -1.61 -1.11 -10.83
N LEU A 255 -2.52 -0.19 -10.53
CA LEU A 255 -3.24 -0.17 -9.26
C LEU A 255 -4.25 -1.32 -9.18
N LEU A 256 -4.97 -1.62 -10.26
CA LEU A 256 -5.90 -2.75 -10.32
C LEU A 256 -5.15 -4.08 -10.17
N ALA A 257 -4.03 -4.27 -10.87
CA ALA A 257 -3.19 -5.45 -10.70
C ALA A 257 -2.68 -5.59 -9.26
N THR A 258 -2.31 -4.48 -8.62
CA THR A 258 -1.91 -4.46 -7.21
C THR A 258 -3.07 -4.85 -6.28
N MET A 259 -4.27 -4.31 -6.48
CA MET A 259 -5.45 -4.61 -5.65
C MET A 259 -5.90 -6.07 -5.77
N VAL A 260 -5.90 -6.62 -6.99
CA VAL A 260 -6.19 -8.05 -7.22
C VAL A 260 -5.14 -8.92 -6.52
N SER A 261 -3.86 -8.52 -6.57
CA SER A 261 -2.80 -9.24 -5.86
C SER A 261 -2.99 -9.20 -4.34
N LEU A 262 -3.35 -8.03 -3.79
CA LEU A 262 -3.59 -7.86 -2.35
C LEU A 262 -4.76 -8.71 -1.86
N ASP A 263 -5.86 -8.77 -2.60
CA ASP A 263 -7.01 -9.65 -2.28
C ASP A 263 -6.59 -11.13 -2.29
N LEU A 264 -5.86 -11.58 -3.31
CA LEU A 264 -5.36 -12.96 -3.40
C LEU A 264 -4.40 -13.32 -2.27
N PHE A 265 -3.53 -12.41 -1.84
CA PHE A 265 -2.63 -12.66 -0.72
C PHE A 265 -3.31 -12.55 0.64
N ALA A 266 -4.37 -11.76 0.75
CA ALA A 266 -5.19 -11.72 1.96
C ALA A 266 -5.75 -13.12 2.27
N CYS A 267 -6.09 -13.92 1.25
CA CYS A 267 -6.52 -15.31 1.41
C CYS A 267 -5.50 -16.16 2.15
N LEU A 268 -4.21 -16.01 1.83
CA LEU A 268 -3.12 -16.78 2.46
C LEU A 268 -3.01 -16.52 3.95
N SER A 269 -3.24 -15.27 4.38
CA SER A 269 -3.09 -14.87 5.78
C SER A 269 -4.36 -15.06 6.59
N THR A 270 -5.53 -15.03 5.94
CA THR A 270 -6.84 -15.01 6.62
C THR A 270 -7.64 -16.30 6.49
N GLY A 271 -7.26 -17.19 5.57
CA GLY A 271 -8.04 -18.38 5.21
C GLY A 271 -9.35 -18.07 4.46
N ARG A 272 -9.60 -16.80 4.10
CA ARG A 272 -10.78 -16.41 3.31
C ARG A 272 -10.56 -16.72 1.83
N ILE A 273 -11.63 -16.87 1.07
CA ILE A 273 -11.57 -16.86 -0.40
C ILE A 273 -11.34 -15.44 -0.95
N PRO A 274 -10.80 -15.31 -2.17
CA PRO A 274 -10.68 -14.02 -2.83
C PRO A 274 -12.06 -13.43 -3.07
N ARG A 275 -12.25 -12.15 -2.78
CA ARG A 275 -13.55 -11.51 -2.93
C ARG A 275 -13.75 -10.95 -4.32
N LEU A 276 -12.69 -10.48 -4.98
CA LEU A 276 -12.75 -10.00 -6.35
C LEU A 276 -12.90 -11.16 -7.33
N PRO A 277 -13.54 -10.94 -8.51
CA PRO A 277 -13.58 -11.92 -9.58
C PRO A 277 -12.21 -12.02 -10.27
N TYR A 278 -11.19 -12.48 -9.53
CA TYR A 278 -9.77 -12.44 -9.90
C TYR A 278 -9.50 -13.09 -11.25
N GLN A 279 -10.19 -14.17 -11.61
CA GLN A 279 -10.05 -14.81 -12.93
C GLN A 279 -10.38 -13.82 -14.06
N GLN A 280 -11.48 -13.06 -13.95
CA GLN A 280 -11.87 -12.08 -14.97
C GLN A 280 -10.81 -10.99 -15.15
N TRP A 281 -10.26 -10.49 -14.04
CA TRP A 281 -9.20 -9.49 -14.07
C TRP A 281 -7.89 -10.06 -14.62
N LEU A 282 -7.47 -11.25 -14.20
CA LEU A 282 -6.17 -11.83 -14.55
C LEU A 282 -6.09 -12.45 -15.94
N TYR A 283 -7.22 -12.79 -16.55
CA TYR A 283 -7.29 -13.12 -17.97
C TYR A 283 -7.24 -11.88 -18.89
N THR A 284 -7.36 -10.67 -18.32
CA THR A 284 -7.33 -9.43 -19.08
C THR A 284 -5.86 -9.02 -19.37
N PRO A 285 -5.47 -8.79 -20.63
CA PRO A 285 -4.07 -8.50 -20.99
C PRO A 285 -3.46 -7.27 -20.32
N GLU A 286 -4.28 -6.29 -19.95
CA GLU A 286 -3.87 -5.04 -19.32
C GLU A 286 -3.46 -5.23 -17.84
N VAL A 287 -3.97 -6.27 -17.18
CA VAL A 287 -3.70 -6.55 -15.76
C VAL A 287 -2.53 -7.52 -15.64
N GLN A 288 -1.30 -7.01 -15.57
CA GLN A 288 -0.08 -7.84 -15.53
C GLN A 288 0.58 -7.85 -14.16
N ILE A 289 0.40 -8.95 -13.39
CA ILE A 289 1.01 -9.07 -12.06
C ILE A 289 2.52 -9.39 -12.12
N ALA A 290 2.97 -10.07 -13.19
CA ALA A 290 4.36 -10.48 -13.34
C ALA A 290 5.33 -9.28 -13.24
N ASP A 291 4.94 -8.13 -13.78
CA ASP A 291 5.73 -6.90 -13.72
C ASP A 291 5.81 -6.26 -12.33
N LEU A 292 4.89 -6.61 -11.41
CA LEU A 292 4.83 -6.09 -10.04
C LEU A 292 5.54 -7.02 -9.05
N LEU A 293 5.24 -8.31 -9.14
CA LEU A 293 5.57 -9.31 -8.13
C LEU A 293 6.47 -10.44 -8.66
N SER A 294 6.87 -10.40 -9.94
CA SER A 294 7.50 -11.52 -10.65
C SER A 294 6.69 -12.83 -10.58
N CYS A 295 5.38 -12.72 -10.36
CA CYS A 295 4.47 -13.84 -10.30
C CYS A 295 3.53 -13.79 -11.52
N GLU A 296 3.57 -14.83 -12.34
CA GLU A 296 2.73 -14.93 -13.53
C GLU A 296 1.24 -14.96 -13.17
N ASN A 297 0.39 -14.35 -13.99
CA ASN A 297 -1.06 -14.29 -13.75
C ASN A 297 -1.69 -15.68 -13.53
N TRP A 298 -1.23 -16.70 -14.26
CA TRP A 298 -1.74 -18.06 -14.10
C TRP A 298 -1.43 -18.66 -12.72
N VAL A 299 -0.30 -18.29 -12.10
CA VAL A 299 0.04 -18.70 -10.73
C VAL A 299 -0.89 -18.02 -9.74
N MET A 300 -1.13 -16.72 -9.93
CA MET A 300 -2.06 -15.95 -9.10
C MET A 300 -3.50 -16.51 -9.19
N ILE A 301 -3.93 -16.95 -10.37
CA ILE A 301 -5.20 -17.67 -10.55
C ILE A 301 -5.20 -18.98 -9.75
N ILE A 302 -4.13 -19.77 -9.80
CA ILE A 302 -4.03 -21.01 -9.02
C ILE A 302 -4.09 -20.74 -7.51
N ILE A 303 -3.46 -19.67 -7.01
CA ILE A 303 -3.56 -19.26 -5.60
C ILE A 303 -5.02 -19.01 -5.22
N GLY A 304 -5.76 -18.27 -6.06
CA GLY A 304 -7.18 -18.03 -5.84
C GLY A 304 -8.02 -19.31 -5.90
N ASP A 305 -7.78 -20.15 -6.91
CA ASP A 305 -8.48 -21.43 -7.08
C ASP A 305 -8.23 -22.36 -5.88
N LEU A 306 -7.01 -22.36 -5.33
CA LEU A 306 -6.65 -23.15 -4.16
C LEU A 306 -7.38 -22.67 -2.91
N ALA A 307 -7.51 -21.36 -2.71
CA ALA A 307 -8.30 -20.79 -1.62
C ALA A 307 -9.78 -21.19 -1.74
N CYS A 308 -10.37 -21.03 -2.93
CA CYS A 308 -11.75 -21.47 -3.21
C CYS A 308 -11.95 -22.99 -3.03
N PHE A 309 -10.96 -23.79 -3.42
CA PHE A 309 -10.97 -25.25 -3.25
C PHE A 309 -10.92 -25.64 -1.77
N GLY A 310 -10.11 -24.94 -0.96
CA GLY A 310 -10.04 -25.13 0.49
C GLY A 310 -11.37 -24.87 1.17
N GLU A 311 -11.99 -23.71 0.90
CA GLU A 311 -13.31 -23.36 1.44
C GLU A 311 -14.39 -24.37 1.01
N TRP A 312 -14.43 -24.72 -0.29
CA TRP A 312 -15.36 -25.73 -0.79
C TRP A 312 -15.22 -27.07 -0.04
N LYS A 313 -13.99 -27.53 0.18
CA LYS A 313 -13.72 -28.77 0.92
C LYS A 313 -14.27 -28.68 2.34
N GLU A 314 -13.97 -27.60 3.07
CA GLU A 314 -14.45 -27.40 4.44
C GLU A 314 -15.98 -27.38 4.53
N VAL A 315 -16.65 -26.74 3.57
CA VAL A 315 -18.12 -26.72 3.49
C VAL A 315 -18.67 -28.14 3.27
N GLN A 316 -18.13 -28.89 2.31
CA GLN A 316 -18.58 -30.26 2.02
C GLN A 316 -18.33 -31.23 3.18
N GLU A 317 -17.21 -31.09 3.90
CA GLU A 317 -16.91 -31.87 5.10
C GLU A 317 -17.91 -31.57 6.22
N LYS A 318 -18.21 -30.28 6.44
CA LYS A 318 -19.17 -29.84 7.46
C LYS A 318 -20.60 -30.32 7.17
N GLU A 319 -20.98 -30.34 5.90
CA GLU A 319 -22.29 -30.82 5.45
C GLU A 319 -22.37 -32.36 5.36
N GLY A 320 -21.26 -33.08 5.52
CA GLY A 320 -21.20 -34.54 5.46
C GLY A 320 -21.41 -35.12 4.05
N ILE A 321 -21.29 -34.29 3.01
CA ILE A 321 -21.55 -34.67 1.61
C ILE A 321 -20.26 -34.76 0.77
N LEU A 322 -19.09 -34.68 1.42
CA LEU A 322 -17.80 -34.73 0.75
C LEU A 322 -17.62 -36.05 -0.03
N SER A 323 -17.53 -35.94 -1.35
CA SER A 323 -17.11 -37.02 -2.23
C SER A 323 -15.58 -37.04 -2.36
N ILE A 324 -14.95 -38.14 -1.93
CA ILE A 324 -13.50 -38.35 -2.07
C ILE A 324 -13.07 -38.34 -3.54
N SER A 325 -13.89 -38.89 -4.44
CA SER A 325 -13.62 -38.89 -5.87
C SER A 325 -13.63 -37.47 -6.45
N GLU A 326 -14.60 -36.64 -6.05
CA GLU A 326 -14.67 -35.24 -6.51
C GLU A 326 -13.55 -34.40 -5.92
N LEU A 327 -13.20 -34.61 -4.64
CA LEU A 327 -12.06 -33.98 -3.99
C LEU A 327 -10.76 -34.31 -4.74
N ALA A 328 -10.53 -35.59 -5.06
CA ALA A 328 -9.37 -36.03 -5.81
C ALA A 328 -9.34 -35.43 -7.23
N ARG A 329 -10.49 -35.40 -7.91
CA ARG A 329 -10.62 -34.82 -9.26
C ARG A 329 -10.25 -33.33 -9.28
N ARG A 330 -10.86 -32.52 -8.41
CA ARG A 330 -10.58 -31.08 -8.33
C ARG A 330 -9.14 -30.78 -7.93
N GLY A 331 -8.62 -31.52 -6.94
CA GLY A 331 -7.21 -31.38 -6.53
C GLY A 331 -6.24 -31.75 -7.66
N ALA A 332 -6.54 -32.79 -8.43
CA ALA A 332 -5.75 -33.20 -9.59
C ALA A 332 -5.76 -32.13 -10.70
N GLU A 333 -6.90 -31.49 -10.96
CA GLU A 333 -7.02 -30.41 -11.95
C GLU A 333 -6.11 -29.21 -11.63
N ILE A 334 -6.11 -28.75 -10.37
CA ILE A 334 -5.24 -27.65 -9.93
C ILE A 334 -3.77 -28.07 -10.02
N LYS A 335 -3.45 -29.30 -9.59
CA LYS A 335 -2.08 -29.85 -9.65
C LYS A 335 -1.58 -29.96 -11.09
N ASP A 336 -2.41 -30.41 -12.02
CA ASP A 336 -2.06 -30.57 -13.43
C ASP A 336 -1.75 -29.20 -14.08
N ARG A 337 -2.62 -28.21 -13.84
CA ARG A 337 -2.39 -26.83 -14.30
C ARG A 337 -1.10 -26.24 -13.73
N LEU A 338 -0.81 -26.47 -12.45
CA LEU A 338 0.44 -26.03 -11.81
C LEU A 338 1.66 -26.69 -12.45
N THR A 339 1.63 -28.01 -12.62
CA THR A 339 2.74 -28.79 -13.17
C THR A 339 3.01 -28.37 -14.61
N THR A 340 1.96 -28.29 -15.44
CA THR A 340 2.03 -27.80 -16.82
C THR A 340 2.59 -26.38 -16.91
N GLY A 341 2.18 -25.50 -15.99
CA GLY A 341 2.68 -24.12 -15.93
C GLY A 341 4.17 -24.05 -15.59
N ILE A 342 4.63 -24.85 -14.62
CA ILE A 342 6.06 -24.93 -14.24
C ILE A 342 6.90 -25.45 -15.41
N GLU A 343 6.46 -26.54 -16.06
CA GLU A 343 7.16 -27.09 -17.22
C GLU A 343 7.32 -26.03 -18.32
N LYS A 344 6.26 -25.29 -18.65
CA LYS A 344 6.32 -24.18 -19.63
C LYS A 344 7.35 -23.11 -19.26
N LEU A 345 7.47 -22.78 -17.97
CA LEU A 345 8.46 -21.80 -17.51
C LEU A 345 9.88 -22.32 -17.65
N ASP A 346 10.13 -23.59 -17.30
CA ASP A 346 11.45 -24.21 -17.46
C ASP A 346 11.86 -24.25 -18.94
N LEU A 347 10.97 -24.67 -19.85
CA LEU A 347 11.23 -24.61 -21.29
C LEU A 347 11.57 -23.19 -21.76
N THR A 348 10.82 -22.19 -21.29
CA THR A 348 11.05 -20.78 -21.66
C THR A 348 12.39 -20.27 -21.15
N ARG A 349 12.80 -20.68 -19.94
CA ARG A 349 14.12 -20.35 -19.37
C ARG A 349 15.24 -20.95 -20.20
N ASP A 350 15.12 -22.21 -20.59
CA ASP A 350 16.14 -22.92 -21.35
C ASP A 350 16.30 -22.34 -22.76
N ILE A 351 15.19 -21.98 -23.43
CA ILE A 351 15.23 -21.26 -24.72
C ILE A 351 15.94 -19.92 -24.58
N LYS A 352 15.62 -19.13 -23.54
CA LYS A 352 16.29 -17.83 -23.29
C LYS A 352 17.79 -18.00 -23.03
N SER A 353 18.19 -19.06 -22.32
CA SER A 353 19.60 -19.41 -22.07
C SER A 353 20.33 -19.80 -23.36
N LEU A 354 19.68 -20.59 -24.23
CA LEU A 354 20.25 -20.97 -25.53
C LEU A 354 20.39 -19.76 -26.47
N LEU A 355 19.40 -18.87 -26.49
CA LEU A 355 19.44 -17.64 -27.29
C LEU A 355 20.50 -16.65 -26.78
N SER A 356 20.67 -16.50 -25.47
CA SER A 356 21.72 -15.66 -24.91
C SER A 356 23.11 -16.22 -25.19
N HIS A 357 23.28 -17.55 -25.15
CA HIS A 357 24.52 -18.21 -25.57
C HIS A 357 24.79 -18.02 -27.06
N TRP A 358 23.78 -18.15 -27.92
CA TRP A 358 23.92 -17.90 -29.37
C TRP A 358 24.28 -16.44 -29.70
N LEU A 359 23.60 -15.48 -29.07
CA LEU A 359 23.89 -14.06 -29.25
C LEU A 359 25.25 -13.67 -28.65
N GLY A 360 25.68 -14.30 -27.55
CA GLY A 360 27.01 -14.11 -26.95
C GLY A 360 28.16 -14.72 -27.76
N VAL A 361 27.92 -15.82 -28.48
CA VAL A 361 28.92 -16.44 -29.38
C VAL A 361 29.04 -15.69 -30.71
N GLY A 362 27.97 -14.99 -31.15
CA GLY A 362 27.97 -14.17 -32.37
C GLY A 362 28.84 -12.91 -32.30
N THR A 363 29.11 -12.37 -31.11
CA THR A 363 29.84 -11.09 -30.94
C THR A 363 31.36 -11.25 -30.85
N LEU A 364 31.89 -12.49 -30.82
CA LEU A 364 33.33 -12.77 -30.67
C LEU A 364 34.05 -13.20 -31.96
N ARG A 365 33.41 -13.09 -33.13
CA ARG A 365 34.01 -13.56 -34.40
C ARG A 365 33.94 -12.58 -35.58
N VAL A 366 33.96 -11.28 -35.31
CA VAL A 366 34.16 -10.24 -36.34
C VAL A 366 35.23 -9.26 -35.85
N GLY A 367 36.49 -9.67 -35.91
CA GLY A 367 37.57 -8.82 -35.40
C GLY A 367 38.99 -9.32 -35.61
N MET A 368 39.26 -10.17 -36.60
CA MET A 368 40.63 -10.46 -37.02
C MET A 368 40.63 -10.95 -38.46
N TYR A 369 40.64 -10.03 -39.43
CA TYR A 369 41.31 -10.19 -40.74
C TYR A 369 41.17 -8.86 -41.50
N GLY A 370 42.31 -8.21 -41.79
CA GLY A 370 42.41 -7.22 -42.87
C GLY A 370 42.89 -5.83 -42.46
N ALA A 371 44.22 -5.62 -42.48
CA ALA A 371 44.86 -4.50 -43.18
C ALA A 371 46.39 -4.62 -43.00
N ALA A 372 47.03 -5.36 -43.90
CA ALA A 372 48.39 -5.07 -44.30
C ALA A 372 48.29 -4.12 -45.51
N ALA A 373 48.88 -2.93 -45.37
CA ALA A 373 49.35 -2.07 -46.44
C ALA A 373 50.52 -1.27 -45.88
#